data_AF-A0A3P7K1X5-F1
#
_entry.id   AF-A0A3P7K1X5-F1
#
_cell.length_a   1.000
_cell.length_b   1.000
_cell.length_c   1.000
_cell.angle_alpha   90.00
_cell.angle_beta   90.00
_cell.angle_gamma   90.00
#
_symmetry.space_group_name_H-M   'P 1'
#
loop_
_entity.id
_entity.type
_entity.pdbx_description
1 polymer ?
#
loop_
_entity_poly.entity_id
_entity_poly.type
_entity_poly.pdbx_seq_one_letter_code
_entity_poly.pdbx_strand_id
1 'polypeptide(L)'
;MNAKEVIDELLPSLNEYIRMKSKLDLCLQLLLDSANIVSDVKSCISHGELFKAYKNFIKYEKCRNDLLELSTDNENDEQKFIARHFNDVELMAEQIRGVIRLALTCTTGNFTKGNGNGYDSGSDTGYVTDDMIKQIRKIIEYDAKLDANNEMRKNNGLMSFLNRPRNWKNLCTNMVPNTVKIDMMHIDGISSGRRSDANDFRIDHDTAYCDELLAMRKYFHETLLREAEFCENLKKFLEMENILEEANNHITSSNLLAAIEKLVKVESKRYHLLAFAKSHNEFETINKLLIPYYEPIEQIYANFINEAKYYCIRGIDIIRGKNSQPKKQLEVILRAIEIDEKIDKLYENNQFKLANRPHCWREMLFKIIEERVQQRVEAFQIEDRKLNQNWVTRNLEICRLYIVEDLYAAKHFLRIFPKEHQLYNNFILFYHNGIAGKISELAKGELNKRELIQLLSWIRQYPGGNMLGMPFLEINTMALIQDRPLIERSELMHLFDMYA
;
A
#
# COMPACT_ATOMS: atom_id res chain seq x y z
N MET A 1 27.35 -2.92 -12.89
CA MET A 1 26.95 -2.69 -11.48
C MET A 1 25.92 -3.73 -11.10
N ASN A 2 26.17 -4.42 -10.00
CA ASN A 2 25.28 -5.47 -9.49
C ASN A 2 23.98 -4.80 -8.99
N ALA A 3 22.81 -5.37 -9.26
CA ALA A 3 21.52 -4.79 -8.81
C ALA A 3 21.49 -4.56 -7.27
N LYS A 4 22.32 -5.32 -6.55
CA LYS A 4 22.56 -5.17 -5.11
C LYS A 4 23.25 -3.84 -4.74
N GLU A 5 24.24 -3.40 -5.49
CA GLU A 5 25.05 -2.19 -5.20
C GLU A 5 24.25 -0.88 -5.37
N VAL A 6 23.22 -0.86 -6.21
CA VAL A 6 22.46 0.36 -6.53
C VAL A 6 21.20 0.53 -5.66
N ILE A 7 20.61 -0.57 -5.20
CA ILE A 7 19.55 -0.52 -4.18
C ILE A 7 20.11 0.04 -2.87
N ASP A 8 21.37 -0.28 -2.57
CA ASP A 8 22.10 0.25 -1.40
C ASP A 8 22.27 1.79 -1.45
N GLU A 9 22.13 2.45 -2.62
CA GLU A 9 22.20 3.91 -2.74
C GLU A 9 20.84 4.60 -2.46
N LEU A 10 19.72 3.99 -2.90
CA LEU A 10 18.38 4.59 -2.72
C LEU A 10 17.78 4.28 -1.34
N LEU A 11 18.01 3.08 -0.81
CA LEU A 11 17.43 2.63 0.47
C LEU A 11 17.78 3.53 1.66
N PRO A 12 19.02 4.03 1.83
CA PRO A 12 19.35 4.93 2.94
C PRO A 12 18.50 6.20 2.93
N SER A 13 18.37 6.85 1.77
CA SER A 13 17.57 8.07 1.64
C SER A 13 16.08 7.82 1.87
N LEU A 14 15.55 6.70 1.38
CA LEU A 14 14.16 6.29 1.62
C LEU A 14 13.90 5.98 3.10
N ASN A 15 14.84 5.28 3.76
CA ASN A 15 14.74 4.94 5.17
C ASN A 15 14.74 6.20 6.05
N GLU A 16 15.60 7.17 5.73
CA GLU A 16 15.64 8.46 6.42
C GLU A 16 14.34 9.25 6.25
N TYR A 17 13.75 9.27 5.05
CA TYR A 17 12.44 9.86 4.81
C TYR A 17 11.34 9.18 5.64
N ILE A 18 11.23 7.85 5.58
CA ILE A 18 10.23 7.08 6.35
C ILE A 18 10.38 7.33 7.86
N ARG A 19 11.63 7.37 8.35
CA ARG A 19 11.92 7.67 9.76
C ARG A 19 11.42 9.06 10.16
N MET A 20 11.70 10.09 9.36
CA MET A 20 11.26 11.46 9.66
C MET A 20 9.74 11.61 9.56
N LYS A 21 9.11 10.98 8.57
CA LYS A 21 7.65 10.95 8.45
C LYS A 21 7.00 10.30 9.67
N SER A 22 7.50 9.16 10.13
CA SER A 22 6.98 8.49 11.33
C SER A 22 7.10 9.38 12.58
N LYS A 23 8.20 10.13 12.74
CA LYS A 23 8.35 11.12 13.81
C LYS A 23 7.32 12.24 13.69
N LEU A 24 7.10 12.77 12.49
CA LEU A 24 6.11 13.81 12.23
C LEU A 24 4.68 13.33 12.56
N ASP A 25 4.30 12.12 12.15
CA ASP A 25 2.99 11.53 12.46
C ASP A 25 2.79 11.38 13.98
N LEU A 26 3.83 10.96 14.70
CA LEU A 26 3.80 10.88 16.16
C LEU A 26 3.63 12.26 16.81
N CYS A 27 4.37 13.27 16.33
CA CYS A 27 4.22 14.65 16.80
C CYS A 27 2.79 15.19 16.56
N LEU A 28 2.24 14.95 15.37
CA LEU A 28 0.87 15.35 15.02
C LEU A 28 -0.17 14.68 15.93
N GLN A 29 -0.02 13.38 16.18
CA GLN A 29 -0.91 12.64 17.07
C GLN A 29 -0.84 13.18 18.50
N LEU A 30 0.36 13.41 19.03
CA LEU A 30 0.57 13.94 20.38
C LEU A 30 -0.01 15.35 20.54
N LEU A 31 0.02 16.18 19.50
CA LEU A 31 -0.56 17.53 19.50
C LEU A 31 -2.09 17.51 19.44
N LEU A 32 -2.68 16.64 18.62
CA LEU A 32 -4.13 16.41 18.60
C LEU A 32 -4.63 15.91 19.97
N ASP A 33 -3.89 14.98 20.58
CA ASP A 33 -4.21 14.47 21.91
C ASP A 33 -4.07 15.58 22.97
N SER A 34 -3.05 16.44 22.85
CA SER A 34 -2.79 17.57 23.75
C SER A 34 -3.98 18.55 23.78
N ALA A 35 -4.48 18.97 22.62
CA ALA A 35 -5.59 19.91 22.48
C ALA A 35 -6.90 19.34 23.08
N ASN A 36 -7.16 18.05 22.86
CA ASN A 36 -8.32 17.35 23.44
C ASN A 36 -8.21 17.26 24.96
N ILE A 37 -7.02 16.96 25.50
CA ILE A 37 -6.81 16.83 26.94
C ILE A 37 -7.01 18.18 27.66
N VAL A 38 -6.57 19.30 27.08
CA VAL A 38 -6.78 20.63 27.70
C VAL A 38 -8.27 20.96 27.82
N SER A 39 -9.04 20.71 26.76
CA SER A 39 -10.50 20.89 26.75
C SER A 39 -11.18 20.00 27.80
N ASP A 40 -10.77 18.75 27.89
CA ASP A 40 -11.29 17.79 28.86
C ASP A 40 -10.99 18.19 30.32
N VAL A 41 -9.78 18.70 30.61
CA VAL A 41 -9.41 19.17 31.95
C VAL A 41 -10.28 20.37 32.35
N LYS A 42 -10.44 21.36 31.46
CA LYS A 42 -11.32 22.52 31.70
C LYS A 42 -12.76 22.08 31.96
N SER A 43 -13.29 21.17 31.14
CA SER A 43 -14.63 20.63 31.31
C SER A 43 -14.78 19.87 32.64
N CYS A 44 -13.85 18.98 32.99
CA CYS A 44 -13.92 18.21 34.23
C CYS A 44 -13.87 19.10 35.48
N ILE A 45 -13.09 20.19 35.46
CA ILE A 45 -13.05 21.17 36.55
C ILE A 45 -14.41 21.87 36.70
N SER A 46 -15.01 22.33 35.60
CA SER A 46 -16.33 22.98 35.60
C SER A 46 -17.46 22.07 36.08
N HIS A 47 -17.34 20.75 35.88
CA HIS A 47 -18.31 19.75 36.35
C HIS A 47 -18.02 19.18 37.75
N GLY A 48 -16.99 19.66 38.45
CA GLY A 48 -16.64 19.20 39.80
C GLY A 48 -15.96 17.82 39.87
N GLU A 49 -15.51 17.27 38.74
CA GLU A 49 -14.78 15.99 38.63
C GLU A 49 -13.26 16.20 38.79
N LEU A 50 -12.83 16.80 39.90
CA LEU A 50 -11.45 17.24 40.13
C LEU A 50 -10.39 16.13 40.02
N PHE A 51 -10.67 14.91 40.50
CA PHE A 51 -9.71 13.79 40.37
C PHE A 51 -9.55 13.32 38.91
N LYS A 52 -10.62 13.40 38.10
CA LYS A 52 -10.58 13.07 36.68
C LYS A 52 -9.87 14.16 35.88
N ALA A 53 -10.13 15.43 36.21
CA ALA A 53 -9.37 16.57 35.69
C ALA A 53 -7.88 16.39 35.97
N TYR A 54 -7.50 16.03 37.20
CA TYR A 54 -6.11 15.78 37.57
C TYR A 54 -5.50 14.60 36.80
N LYS A 55 -6.22 13.48 36.63
CA LYS A 55 -5.75 12.37 35.80
C LYS A 55 -5.49 12.77 34.35
N ASN A 56 -6.35 13.60 33.76
CA ASN A 56 -6.18 14.11 32.41
C ASN A 56 -5.02 15.11 32.34
N PHE A 57 -4.86 15.98 33.32
CA PHE A 57 -3.66 16.82 33.48
C PHE A 57 -2.37 15.99 33.50
N ILE A 58 -2.33 14.88 34.23
CA ILE A 58 -1.15 13.99 34.24
C ILE A 58 -0.88 13.37 32.87
N LYS A 59 -1.91 13.06 32.07
CA LYS A 59 -1.71 12.61 30.68
C LYS A 59 -1.09 13.71 29.82
N TYR A 60 -1.50 14.97 30.00
CA TYR A 60 -0.92 16.12 29.31
C TYR A 60 0.54 16.37 29.73
N GLU A 61 0.83 16.30 31.03
CA GLU A 61 2.20 16.37 31.56
C GLU A 61 3.08 15.23 31.02
N LYS A 62 2.53 14.02 30.91
CA LYS A 62 3.23 12.88 30.31
C LYS A 62 3.51 13.10 28.82
N CYS A 63 2.54 13.60 28.05
CA CYS A 63 2.71 13.95 26.63
C CYS A 63 3.88 14.93 26.42
N ARG A 64 3.97 15.99 27.23
CA ARG A 64 5.13 16.91 27.24
C ARG A 64 6.45 16.17 27.44
N ASN A 65 6.50 15.30 28.43
CA ASN A 65 7.74 14.63 28.81
C ASN A 65 8.15 13.57 27.77
N ASP A 66 7.19 12.86 27.18
CA ASP A 66 7.43 11.89 26.11
C ASP A 66 7.99 12.63 24.85
N LEU A 67 7.52 13.85 24.55
CA LEU A 67 8.09 14.72 23.50
C LEU A 67 9.52 15.20 23.81
N LEU A 68 9.82 15.52 25.06
CA LEU A 68 11.18 15.89 25.49
C LEU A 68 12.14 14.71 25.31
N GLU A 69 11.70 13.48 25.58
CA GLU A 69 12.50 12.25 25.42
C GLU A 69 12.79 11.89 23.96
N LEU A 70 11.96 12.36 23.01
CA LEU A 70 12.17 12.18 21.58
C LEU A 70 13.20 13.15 20.99
N SER A 71 13.51 14.26 21.68
CA SER A 71 14.55 15.20 21.27
C SER A 71 15.94 14.59 21.52
N THR A 72 16.65 14.21 20.46
CA THR A 72 17.95 13.54 20.54
C THR A 72 19.13 14.48 20.73
N ASP A 73 18.92 15.80 20.56
CA ASP A 73 19.98 16.80 20.67
C ASP A 73 19.93 17.51 22.02
N ASN A 74 21.04 17.43 22.77
CA ASN A 74 21.29 18.17 24.00
C ASN A 74 21.42 19.69 23.78
N GLU A 75 21.35 20.17 22.54
CA GLU A 75 21.37 21.60 22.22
C GLU A 75 19.99 22.21 22.43
N ASN A 76 19.78 22.62 23.68
CA ASN A 76 19.02 23.74 24.24
C ASN A 76 17.76 24.28 23.54
N ASP A 77 17.64 24.37 22.22
CA ASP A 77 16.56 25.09 21.56
C ASP A 77 15.25 24.28 21.50
N GLU A 78 15.31 22.97 21.20
CA GLU A 78 14.12 22.12 21.16
C GLU A 78 13.56 21.83 22.56
N GLN A 79 14.44 21.57 23.53
CA GLN A 79 14.04 21.38 24.93
C GLN A 79 13.52 22.68 25.56
N LYS A 80 14.17 23.84 25.32
CA LYS A 80 13.63 25.14 25.76
C LYS A 80 12.31 25.46 25.08
N PHE A 81 12.15 25.08 23.82
CA PHE A 81 10.91 25.27 23.07
C PHE A 81 9.78 24.43 23.67
N ILE A 82 9.96 23.12 23.88
CA ILE A 82 8.95 22.24 24.50
C ILE A 82 8.63 22.70 25.94
N ALA A 83 9.62 23.13 26.71
CA ALA A 83 9.43 23.66 28.06
C ALA A 83 8.63 24.97 28.09
N ARG A 84 8.83 25.88 27.12
CA ARG A 84 8.01 27.10 26.95
C ARG A 84 6.60 26.78 26.46
N HIS A 85 6.49 25.81 25.57
CA HIS A 85 5.26 25.48 24.85
C HIS A 85 4.22 24.79 25.75
N PHE A 86 4.65 23.85 26.59
CA PHE A 86 3.80 23.25 27.62
C PHE A 86 3.82 24.03 28.94
N ASN A 87 3.97 25.36 28.90
CA ASN A 87 3.83 26.20 30.09
C ASN A 87 2.41 26.09 30.69
N ASP A 88 1.42 25.76 29.86
CA ASP A 88 0.05 25.44 30.27
C ASP A 88 -0.02 24.24 31.23
N VAL A 89 0.95 23.33 31.22
CA VAL A 89 1.05 22.27 32.24
C VAL A 89 1.27 22.90 33.61
N GLU A 90 2.15 23.88 33.72
CA GLU A 90 2.40 24.56 35.00
C GLU A 90 1.22 25.44 35.40
N LEU A 91 0.61 26.14 34.44
CA LEU A 91 -0.58 26.94 34.67
C LEU A 91 -1.78 26.08 35.10
N MET A 92 -2.01 24.93 34.47
CA MET A 92 -3.05 23.97 34.87
C MET A 92 -2.75 23.38 36.24
N ALA A 93 -1.48 23.08 36.54
CA ALA A 93 -1.10 22.62 37.88
C ALA A 93 -1.41 23.69 38.94
N GLU A 94 -1.16 24.97 38.65
CA GLU A 94 -1.51 26.10 39.52
C GLU A 94 -3.02 26.31 39.64
N GLN A 95 -3.79 26.16 38.56
CA GLN A 95 -5.24 26.26 38.57
C GLN A 95 -5.89 25.12 39.36
N ILE A 96 -5.47 23.88 39.14
CA ILE A 96 -5.93 22.72 39.93
C ILE A 96 -5.58 22.94 41.40
N ARG A 97 -4.37 23.45 41.68
CA ARG A 97 -3.95 23.83 43.03
C ARG A 97 -4.83 24.93 43.63
N GLY A 98 -5.24 25.92 42.84
CA GLY A 98 -6.18 26.97 43.24
C GLY A 98 -7.55 26.43 43.59
N VAL A 99 -8.09 25.51 42.78
CA VAL A 99 -9.37 24.84 43.02
C VAL A 99 -9.31 23.98 44.30
N ILE A 100 -8.23 23.22 44.50
CA ILE A 100 -7.99 22.46 45.74
C ILE A 100 -7.96 23.40 46.95
N ARG A 101 -7.25 24.53 46.84
CA ARG A 101 -7.14 25.51 47.91
C ARG A 101 -8.50 26.11 48.27
N LEU A 102 -9.29 26.53 47.28
CA LEU A 102 -10.64 27.06 47.49
C LEU A 102 -11.58 26.01 48.11
N ALA A 103 -11.52 24.75 47.67
CA ALA A 103 -12.33 23.68 48.22
C ALA A 103 -11.99 23.38 49.71
N LEU A 104 -10.71 23.46 50.09
CA LEU A 104 -10.24 23.25 51.47
C LEU A 104 -10.50 24.44 52.40
N THR A 105 -10.48 25.69 51.90
CA THR A 105 -10.78 26.87 52.72
C THR A 105 -12.27 27.11 52.91
N CYS A 106 -13.10 26.77 51.92
CA CYS A 106 -14.56 26.83 52.04
C CYS A 106 -15.12 25.80 53.05
N THR A 107 -14.45 24.67 53.25
CA THR A 107 -14.84 23.65 54.25
C THR A 107 -14.51 24.07 55.68
N THR A 108 -13.47 24.87 55.89
CA THR A 108 -13.14 25.42 57.21
C THR A 108 -14.04 26.57 57.67
N GLY A 109 -14.80 27.20 56.76
CA GLY A 109 -15.65 28.36 57.06
C GLY A 109 -17.01 28.07 57.72
N ASN A 110 -17.45 26.81 57.80
CA ASN A 110 -18.80 26.45 58.22
C ASN A 110 -18.92 25.88 59.65
N PHE A 111 -17.87 25.93 60.48
CA PHE A 111 -17.93 25.45 61.86
C PHE A 111 -18.24 26.52 62.93
N THR A 112 -18.39 27.79 62.55
CA THR A 112 -18.71 28.87 63.51
C THR A 112 -19.89 29.73 63.05
N LYS A 113 -21.12 29.27 63.32
CA LYS A 113 -22.30 30.12 63.50
C LYS A 113 -23.39 29.34 64.24
N GLY A 114 -23.36 29.44 65.57
CA GLY A 114 -24.47 29.09 66.44
C GLY A 114 -25.32 30.33 66.75
N ASN A 115 -26.64 30.09 66.83
CA ASN A 115 -27.73 30.92 67.36
C ASN A 115 -28.18 32.19 66.61
N GLY A 116 -29.44 32.14 66.17
CA GLY A 116 -30.26 33.31 65.83
C GLY A 116 -31.46 32.95 64.95
N ASN A 117 -32.65 32.91 65.54
CA ASN A 117 -33.94 32.61 64.91
C ASN A 117 -34.30 33.54 63.72
N GLY A 118 -35.04 32.99 62.74
CA GLY A 118 -36.02 33.77 61.97
C GLY A 118 -36.03 33.57 60.46
N TYR A 119 -37.06 32.84 59.99
CA TYR A 119 -37.74 32.91 58.69
C TYR A 119 -36.95 32.75 57.37
N ASP A 120 -37.12 31.55 56.82
CA ASP A 120 -37.43 31.20 55.42
C ASP A 120 -37.14 32.23 54.30
N SER A 121 -36.12 31.95 53.50
CA SER A 121 -36.12 32.15 52.05
C SER A 121 -34.94 31.40 51.43
N GLY A 122 -35.24 30.54 50.45
CA GLY A 122 -34.26 29.70 49.77
C GLY A 122 -33.14 30.51 49.13
N SER A 123 -31.90 30.20 49.51
CA SER A 123 -30.73 30.52 48.70
C SER A 123 -29.69 29.40 48.85
N ASP A 124 -29.45 28.76 47.71
CA ASP A 124 -28.53 27.66 47.48
C ASP A 124 -27.09 28.13 47.78
N THR A 125 -26.65 27.96 49.02
CA THR A 125 -25.33 28.39 49.49
C THR A 125 -24.40 27.18 49.59
N GLY A 126 -23.67 26.97 48.49
CA GLY A 126 -22.54 26.07 48.26
C GLY A 126 -22.04 25.21 49.43
N TYR A 127 -22.52 23.97 49.48
CA TYR A 127 -21.84 22.88 50.17
C TYR A 127 -20.72 22.36 49.27
N VAL A 128 -19.45 22.46 49.72
CA VAL A 128 -18.40 21.59 49.19
C VAL A 128 -18.74 20.18 49.67
N THR A 129 -19.10 19.30 48.74
CA THR A 129 -19.53 17.93 49.03
C THR A 129 -18.38 17.10 49.61
N ASP A 130 -18.66 16.20 50.56
CA ASP A 130 -17.72 15.20 51.10
C ASP A 130 -16.98 14.41 49.98
N ASP A 131 -17.63 14.33 48.81
CA ASP A 131 -17.06 13.81 47.57
C ASP A 131 -15.83 14.59 47.08
N MET A 132 -15.84 15.92 47.09
CA MET A 132 -14.70 16.75 46.65
C MET A 132 -13.47 16.55 47.55
N ILE A 133 -13.66 16.42 48.87
CA ILE A 133 -12.57 16.13 49.82
C ILE A 133 -11.97 14.74 49.55
N LYS A 134 -12.81 13.73 49.25
CA LYS A 134 -12.35 12.39 48.86
C LYS A 134 -11.56 12.42 47.55
N GLN A 135 -11.99 13.22 46.58
CA GLN A 135 -11.25 13.43 45.33
C GLN A 135 -9.88 14.07 45.60
N ILE A 136 -9.79 15.11 46.44
CA ILE A 136 -8.52 15.76 46.82
C ILE A 136 -7.55 14.79 47.51
N ARG A 137 -8.04 13.93 48.41
CA ARG A 137 -7.19 12.91 49.06
C ARG A 137 -6.57 11.96 48.04
N LYS A 138 -7.36 11.48 47.07
CA LYS A 138 -6.88 10.61 46.00
C LYS A 138 -5.83 11.30 45.12
N ILE A 139 -5.99 12.59 44.85
CA ILE A 139 -5.02 13.41 44.12
C ILE A 139 -3.68 13.43 44.86
N ILE A 140 -3.68 13.74 46.17
CA ILE A 140 -2.45 13.84 46.98
C ILE A 140 -1.69 12.50 47.02
N GLU A 141 -2.42 11.39 47.21
CA GLU A 141 -1.82 10.05 47.23
C GLU A 141 -1.24 9.66 45.86
N TYR A 142 -1.88 10.07 44.78
CA TYR A 142 -1.42 9.80 43.41
C TYR A 142 -0.20 10.66 43.04
N ASP A 143 -0.21 11.95 43.36
CA ASP A 143 0.90 12.88 43.11
C ASP A 143 2.18 12.45 43.83
N ALA A 144 2.08 12.01 45.09
CA ALA A 144 3.21 11.52 45.87
C ALA A 144 3.90 10.29 45.24
N LYS A 145 3.13 9.41 44.58
CA LYS A 145 3.69 8.26 43.85
C LYS A 145 4.42 8.70 42.58
N LEU A 146 3.90 9.71 41.87
CA LEU A 146 4.56 10.25 40.69
C LEU A 146 5.86 10.96 41.03
N ASP A 147 5.88 11.72 42.12
CA ASP A 147 7.09 12.38 42.64
C ASP A 147 8.17 11.35 43.03
N ALA A 148 7.80 10.28 43.74
CA ALA A 148 8.73 9.19 44.09
C ALA A 148 9.26 8.44 42.86
N ASN A 149 8.41 8.19 41.86
CA ASN A 149 8.83 7.56 40.60
C ASN A 149 9.82 8.45 39.82
N ASN A 150 9.62 9.77 39.84
CA ASN A 150 10.53 10.72 39.20
C ASN A 150 11.92 10.73 39.86
N GLU A 151 11.97 10.66 41.20
CA GLU A 151 13.24 10.54 41.93
C GLU A 151 13.98 9.23 41.60
N MET A 152 13.26 8.12 41.49
CA MET A 152 13.84 6.84 41.06
C MET A 152 14.41 6.90 39.65
N ARG A 153 13.75 7.56 38.69
CA ARG A 153 14.28 7.78 37.33
C ARG A 153 15.59 8.57 37.36
N LYS A 154 15.63 9.65 38.14
CA LYS A 154 16.83 10.49 38.31
C LYS A 154 18.00 9.70 38.90
N ASN A 155 17.74 8.84 39.90
CA ASN A 155 18.77 7.99 40.51
C ASN A 155 19.31 6.91 39.55
N ASN A 156 18.52 6.53 38.54
CA ASN A 156 18.90 5.55 37.52
C ASN A 156 19.51 6.18 36.24
N GLY A 157 19.80 7.49 36.24
CA GLY A 157 20.42 8.19 35.10
C GLY A 157 19.49 8.44 33.92
N LEU A 158 18.17 8.28 34.09
CA LEU A 158 17.16 8.64 33.09
C LEU A 158 16.79 10.12 33.22
N MET A 159 16.30 10.72 32.11
CA MET A 159 15.79 12.10 32.14
C MET A 159 14.64 12.23 33.15
N SER A 160 14.77 13.22 34.03
CA SER A 160 13.74 13.55 35.02
C SER A 160 12.62 14.36 34.38
N PHE A 161 11.38 14.12 34.80
CA PHE A 161 10.24 14.93 34.39
C PHE A 161 10.38 16.38 34.87
N LEU A 162 10.06 17.31 33.98
CA LEU A 162 10.19 18.74 34.21
C LEU A 162 9.28 19.19 35.38
N ASN A 163 9.79 20.05 36.27
CA ASN A 163 9.07 20.64 37.42
C ASN A 163 8.47 19.64 38.42
N ARG A 164 9.08 18.45 38.55
CA ARG A 164 8.83 17.45 39.59
C ARG A 164 10.03 17.39 40.56
N PRO A 165 9.84 17.18 41.87
CA PRO A 165 8.57 16.88 42.57
C PRO A 165 7.70 18.11 42.83
N ARG A 166 6.38 17.94 42.79
CA ARG A 166 5.39 19.03 42.99
C ARG A 166 4.95 19.18 44.46
N ASN A 167 5.14 18.15 45.29
CA ASN A 167 4.94 18.20 46.75
C ASN A 167 3.53 18.63 47.22
N TRP A 168 2.47 18.21 46.52
CA TRP A 168 1.09 18.62 46.87
C TRP A 168 0.63 18.17 48.27
N LYS A 169 1.26 17.12 48.81
CA LYS A 169 1.07 16.69 50.20
C LYS A 169 1.47 17.78 51.21
N ASN A 170 2.67 18.34 51.07
CA ASN A 170 3.18 19.39 51.96
C ASN A 170 2.37 20.68 51.84
N LEU A 171 1.86 20.96 50.64
CA LEU A 171 0.96 22.08 50.40
C LEU A 171 -0.34 21.97 51.20
N CYS A 172 -1.02 20.83 51.10
CA CYS A 172 -2.31 20.62 51.74
C CYS A 172 -2.16 20.56 53.27
N THR A 173 -1.06 20.01 53.79
CA THR A 173 -0.76 20.02 55.24
C THR A 173 -0.48 21.41 55.79
N ASN A 174 0.11 22.32 55.00
CA ASN A 174 0.42 23.68 55.43
C ASN A 174 -0.78 24.64 55.34
N MET A 175 -1.83 24.28 54.58
CA MET A 175 -3.05 25.09 54.43
C MET A 175 -4.15 24.76 55.45
N VAL A 176 -4.06 23.62 56.11
CA VAL A 176 -4.87 23.30 57.29
C VAL A 176 -4.11 23.86 58.49
N PRO A 177 -4.56 24.93 59.17
CA PRO A 177 -3.85 25.45 60.33
C PRO A 177 -3.74 24.37 61.41
N ASN A 178 -2.61 24.36 62.11
CA ASN A 178 -2.16 23.39 63.11
C ASN A 178 -3.07 23.24 64.35
N THR A 179 -4.32 22.84 64.18
CA THR A 179 -5.14 22.25 65.25
C THR A 179 -6.15 21.22 64.70
N VAL A 180 -5.87 20.47 63.62
CA VAL A 180 -6.45 19.11 63.53
C VAL A 180 -5.34 18.07 63.72
N LYS A 181 -4.93 17.81 64.97
CA LYS A 181 -5.29 16.47 65.43
C LYS A 181 -6.80 16.54 65.54
N ILE A 182 -7.48 15.53 65.03
CA ILE A 182 -8.84 15.22 65.45
C ILE A 182 -9.00 15.69 66.92
N ASP A 183 -9.88 16.68 67.09
CA ASP A 183 -10.11 17.67 68.19
C ASP A 183 -9.39 19.04 68.13
N MET A 184 -10.13 20.06 67.61
CA MET A 184 -9.70 21.44 67.31
C MET A 184 -10.46 22.47 68.19
N MET A 185 -9.75 23.25 69.03
CA MET A 185 -10.31 24.29 69.92
C MET A 185 -9.61 25.66 69.68
N HIS A 186 -10.44 26.72 69.57
CA HIS A 186 -10.23 28.19 69.61
C HIS A 186 -8.89 28.87 69.22
N ILE A 187 -8.98 29.92 68.38
CA ILE A 187 -8.54 31.31 68.68
C ILE A 187 -8.99 32.27 67.56
N ASP A 188 -9.38 33.47 67.98
CA ASP A 188 -9.94 34.61 67.24
C ASP A 188 -9.01 35.32 66.24
N GLY A 189 -9.68 35.95 65.25
CA GLY A 189 -9.33 37.29 64.76
C GLY A 189 -8.50 37.38 63.48
N ILE A 190 -9.16 37.79 62.37
CA ILE A 190 -8.89 39.05 61.65
C ILE A 190 -9.71 39.07 60.34
N SER A 191 -10.20 40.27 60.07
CA SER A 191 -11.22 40.70 59.13
C SER A 191 -10.81 40.81 57.65
N SER A 192 -11.83 40.61 56.81
CA SER A 192 -12.14 41.31 55.54
C SER A 192 -11.23 41.14 54.31
N GLY A 193 -11.79 40.54 53.25
CA GLY A 193 -11.19 40.59 51.90
C GLY A 193 -11.94 39.79 50.83
N ARG A 194 -13.05 40.36 50.34
CA ARG A 194 -13.80 40.18 49.07
C ARG A 194 -13.59 38.90 48.23
N ARG A 195 -14.72 38.20 48.01
CA ARG A 195 -14.98 37.23 46.92
C ARG A 195 -15.07 37.96 45.57
N SER A 196 -14.19 37.68 44.62
CA SER A 196 -14.41 38.00 43.19
C SER A 196 -13.61 37.18 42.17
N ASP A 197 -12.79 36.20 42.53
CA ASP A 197 -11.77 35.68 41.60
C ASP A 197 -12.01 34.22 41.13
N ALA A 198 -13.26 33.82 40.91
CA ALA A 198 -13.59 32.46 40.45
C ALA A 198 -14.00 32.37 38.97
N ASN A 199 -14.12 33.50 38.25
CA ASN A 199 -14.70 33.54 36.90
C ASN A 199 -13.76 34.00 35.78
N ASP A 200 -12.44 34.05 35.99
CA ASP A 200 -11.49 34.43 34.92
C ASP A 200 -10.48 33.29 34.66
N PHE A 201 -10.93 32.23 33.98
CA PHE A 201 -10.06 31.18 33.46
C PHE A 201 -9.35 31.69 32.19
N ARG A 202 -8.28 32.48 32.36
CA ARG A 202 -7.42 32.97 31.27
C ARG A 202 -6.42 31.92 30.80
N ILE A 203 -6.86 30.95 30.01
CA ILE A 203 -5.98 30.23 29.09
C ILE A 203 -6.47 30.55 27.68
N ASP A 204 -6.07 31.72 27.16
CA ASP A 204 -6.28 32.08 25.75
C ASP A 204 -5.21 31.36 24.92
N HIS A 205 -5.64 30.43 24.07
CA HIS A 205 -4.78 29.58 23.20
C HIS A 205 -4.07 30.34 22.06
N ASP A 206 -4.21 31.67 21.98
CA ASP A 206 -3.92 32.41 20.74
C ASP A 206 -2.43 32.62 20.44
N THR A 207 -1.54 32.59 21.44
CA THR A 207 -0.08 32.77 21.23
C THR A 207 0.70 31.46 21.23
N ALA A 208 0.24 30.44 21.97
CA ALA A 208 0.90 29.13 22.08
C ALA A 208 0.68 28.24 20.83
N TYR A 209 -0.48 28.36 20.17
CA TYR A 209 -0.80 27.67 18.92
C TYR A 209 0.10 28.10 17.75
N CYS A 210 0.50 29.38 17.72
CA CYS A 210 1.40 29.92 16.68
C CYS A 210 2.80 29.30 16.74
N ASP A 211 3.30 29.00 17.93
CA ASP A 211 4.63 28.44 18.13
C ASP A 211 4.67 26.91 17.93
N GLU A 212 3.62 26.16 18.33
CA GLU A 212 3.40 24.75 17.94
C GLU A 212 3.46 24.57 16.42
N LEU A 213 2.78 25.46 15.70
CA LEU A 213 2.78 25.50 14.24
C LEU A 213 4.19 25.77 13.69
N LEU A 214 5.05 26.52 14.40
CA LEU A 214 6.43 26.79 13.97
C LEU A 214 7.38 25.59 14.17
N ALA A 215 7.27 24.84 15.26
CA ALA A 215 8.07 23.62 15.45
C ALA A 215 7.56 22.45 14.60
N MET A 216 6.23 22.30 14.49
CA MET A 216 5.66 21.42 13.46
C MET A 216 6.17 21.85 12.09
N ARG A 217 6.18 23.15 11.76
CA ARG A 217 6.75 23.64 10.49
C ARG A 217 8.21 23.23 10.32
N LYS A 218 9.03 23.13 11.38
CA LYS A 218 10.41 22.61 11.30
C LYS A 218 10.42 21.11 10.94
N TYR A 219 9.64 20.28 11.64
CA TYR A 219 9.54 18.84 11.33
C TYR A 219 8.90 18.55 9.97
N PHE A 220 7.87 19.30 9.59
CA PHE A 220 7.30 19.29 8.25
C PHE A 220 8.35 19.70 7.22
N HIS A 221 9.10 20.77 7.47
CA HIS A 221 10.16 21.22 6.56
C HIS A 221 11.27 20.18 6.40
N GLU A 222 11.70 19.55 7.49
CA GLU A 222 12.73 18.51 7.43
C GLU A 222 12.22 17.24 6.76
N THR A 223 10.98 16.84 7.02
CA THR A 223 10.33 15.70 6.33
C THR A 223 10.22 15.97 4.83
N LEU A 224 9.79 17.17 4.43
CA LEU A 224 9.76 17.62 3.03
C LEU A 224 11.17 17.66 2.42
N LEU A 225 12.19 18.04 3.19
CA LEU A 225 13.57 18.05 2.72
C LEU A 225 14.09 16.63 2.48
N ARG A 226 13.78 15.66 3.36
CA ARG A 226 14.12 14.25 3.15
C ARG A 226 13.34 13.63 2.00
N GLU A 227 12.08 14.02 1.82
CA GLU A 227 11.28 13.63 0.65
C GLU A 227 11.94 14.11 -0.64
N ALA A 228 12.28 15.41 -0.69
CA ALA A 228 12.95 16.02 -1.84
C ALA A 228 14.31 15.37 -2.11
N GLU A 229 15.08 15.05 -1.07
CA GLU A 229 16.37 14.34 -1.19
C GLU A 229 16.18 12.95 -1.81
N PHE A 230 15.22 12.16 -1.32
CA PHE A 230 14.90 10.85 -1.89
C PHE A 230 14.44 10.97 -3.36
N CYS A 231 13.53 11.91 -3.65
CA CYS A 231 13.02 12.18 -4.99
C CYS A 231 14.13 12.61 -5.96
N GLU A 232 15.07 13.44 -5.53
CA GLU A 232 16.24 13.84 -6.31
C GLU A 232 17.20 12.67 -6.53
N ASN A 233 17.42 11.82 -5.54
CA ASN A 233 18.24 10.61 -5.71
C ASN A 233 17.61 9.63 -6.69
N LEU A 234 16.30 9.42 -6.60
CA LEU A 234 15.54 8.60 -7.54
C LEU A 234 15.61 9.19 -8.96
N LYS A 235 15.45 10.51 -9.09
CA LYS A 235 15.55 11.21 -10.38
C LYS A 235 16.94 11.06 -10.98
N LYS A 236 17.99 11.38 -10.23
CA LYS A 236 19.38 11.21 -10.66
C LYS A 236 19.65 9.77 -11.05
N PHE A 237 19.11 8.82 -10.30
CA PHE A 237 19.23 7.40 -10.64
C PHE A 237 18.65 7.09 -12.03
N LEU A 238 17.42 7.54 -12.30
CA LEU A 238 16.76 7.33 -13.60
C LEU A 238 17.46 8.08 -14.75
N GLU A 239 18.03 9.26 -14.46
CA GLU A 239 18.76 10.10 -15.42
C GLU A 239 20.20 9.61 -15.68
N MET A 240 20.92 9.14 -14.65
CA MET A 240 22.31 8.65 -14.76
C MET A 240 22.43 7.41 -15.63
N GLU A 241 21.43 6.53 -15.64
CA GLU A 241 21.39 5.36 -16.51
C GLU A 241 20.78 5.68 -17.91
N ASN A 242 20.47 6.96 -18.19
CA ASN A 242 19.76 7.51 -19.35
C ASN A 242 18.66 6.56 -19.87
N ILE A 243 17.89 6.00 -18.93
CA ILE A 243 17.11 4.78 -19.20
C ILE A 243 16.01 5.09 -20.20
N LEU A 244 15.39 6.26 -20.04
CA LEU A 244 14.27 6.70 -20.86
C LEU A 244 14.70 6.92 -22.32
N GLU A 245 15.78 7.66 -22.54
CA GLU A 245 16.26 7.96 -23.90
C GLU A 245 16.87 6.72 -24.55
N GLU A 246 17.73 5.98 -23.85
CA GLU A 246 18.39 4.80 -24.40
C GLU A 246 17.41 3.67 -24.68
N ALA A 247 16.43 3.41 -23.80
CA ALA A 247 15.41 2.40 -24.07
C ALA A 247 14.56 2.76 -25.30
N ASN A 248 14.14 4.02 -25.44
CA ASN A 248 13.42 4.47 -26.64
C ASN A 248 14.28 4.41 -27.91
N ASN A 249 15.56 4.79 -27.83
CA ASN A 249 16.50 4.69 -28.95
C ASN A 249 16.74 3.23 -29.35
N HIS A 250 16.82 2.31 -28.39
CA HIS A 250 16.91 0.88 -28.64
C HIS A 250 15.65 0.32 -29.29
N ILE A 251 14.45 0.73 -28.86
CA ILE A 251 13.19 0.35 -29.52
C ILE A 251 13.16 0.86 -30.96
N THR A 252 13.50 2.14 -31.17
CA THR A 252 13.50 2.78 -32.50
C THR A 252 14.53 2.13 -33.46
N SER A 253 15.64 1.62 -32.93
CA SER A 253 16.65 0.88 -33.70
C SER A 253 16.39 -0.63 -33.79
N SER A 254 15.20 -1.10 -33.36
CA SER A 254 14.80 -2.51 -33.30
C SER A 254 15.75 -3.41 -32.48
N ASN A 255 16.49 -2.83 -31.53
CA ASN A 255 17.28 -3.58 -30.55
C ASN A 255 16.45 -3.86 -29.29
N LEU A 256 15.48 -4.78 -29.41
CA LEU A 256 14.51 -5.06 -28.35
C LEU A 256 15.14 -5.68 -27.09
N LEU A 257 16.27 -6.39 -27.22
CA LEU A 257 16.95 -6.99 -26.08
C LEU A 257 17.51 -5.93 -25.14
N ALA A 258 18.25 -4.96 -25.68
CA ALA A 258 18.82 -3.88 -24.87
C ALA A 258 17.71 -3.02 -24.23
N ALA A 259 16.61 -2.80 -24.94
CA ALA A 259 15.46 -2.08 -24.40
C ALA A 259 14.82 -2.82 -23.21
N ILE A 260 14.48 -4.11 -23.36
CA ILE A 260 13.80 -4.85 -22.29
C ILE A 260 14.71 -5.08 -21.08
N GLU A 261 16.02 -5.29 -21.28
CA GLU A 261 16.97 -5.43 -20.17
C GLU A 261 17.00 -4.17 -19.29
N LYS A 262 16.93 -2.98 -19.89
CA LYS A 262 16.84 -1.72 -19.15
C LYS A 262 15.51 -1.59 -18.41
N LEU A 263 14.40 -1.88 -19.08
CA LEU A 263 13.07 -1.80 -18.48
C LEU A 263 12.92 -2.74 -17.28
N VAL A 264 13.36 -3.99 -17.40
CA VAL A 264 13.32 -4.98 -16.30
C VAL A 264 14.20 -4.55 -15.12
N LYS A 265 15.35 -3.91 -15.37
CA LYS A 265 16.20 -3.37 -14.30
C LYS A 265 15.49 -2.27 -13.51
N VAL A 266 14.78 -1.37 -14.18
CA VAL A 266 14.00 -0.32 -13.50
C VAL A 266 12.85 -0.93 -12.71
N GLU A 267 12.14 -1.89 -13.30
CA GLU A 267 11.04 -2.57 -12.64
C GLU A 267 11.48 -3.33 -11.39
N SER A 268 12.64 -4.00 -11.45
CA SER A 268 13.23 -4.66 -10.28
C SER A 268 13.48 -3.65 -9.15
N LYS A 269 14.00 -2.46 -9.45
CA LYS A 269 14.23 -1.42 -8.45
C LYS A 269 12.91 -0.90 -7.86
N ARG A 270 11.88 -0.66 -8.69
CA ARG A 270 10.51 -0.32 -8.24
C ARG A 270 10.01 -1.34 -7.22
N TYR A 271 10.09 -2.61 -7.57
CA TYR A 271 9.65 -3.71 -6.71
C TYR A 271 10.38 -3.69 -5.36
N HIS A 272 11.70 -3.52 -5.35
CA HIS A 272 12.48 -3.50 -4.11
C HIS A 272 12.15 -2.29 -3.22
N LEU A 273 11.96 -1.10 -3.79
CA LEU A 273 11.52 0.08 -3.04
C LEU A 273 10.14 -0.13 -2.41
N LEU A 274 9.20 -0.69 -3.18
CA LEU A 274 7.85 -0.99 -2.69
C LEU A 274 7.85 -2.09 -1.62
N ALA A 275 8.68 -3.11 -1.76
CA ALA A 275 8.84 -4.16 -0.76
C ALA A 275 9.41 -3.61 0.56
N PHE A 276 10.40 -2.72 0.47
CA PHE A 276 10.94 -2.01 1.63
C PHE A 276 9.89 -1.08 2.27
N ALA A 277 9.13 -0.35 1.48
CA ALA A 277 8.04 0.48 1.99
C ALA A 277 6.96 -0.35 2.70
N LYS A 278 6.60 -1.52 2.14
CA LYS A 278 5.63 -2.43 2.77
C LYS A 278 6.11 -2.93 4.13
N SER A 279 7.39 -3.24 4.30
CA SER A 279 7.91 -3.68 5.62
C SER A 279 7.80 -2.60 6.70
N HIS A 280 7.62 -1.34 6.31
CA HIS A 280 7.44 -0.19 7.20
C HIS A 280 5.99 0.32 7.24
N ASN A 281 5.03 -0.42 6.65
CA ASN A 281 3.63 0.00 6.51
C ASN A 281 3.42 1.31 5.72
N GLU A 282 4.37 1.66 4.85
CA GLU A 282 4.39 2.92 4.09
C GLU A 282 4.14 2.73 2.59
N PHE A 283 3.61 1.57 2.19
CA PHE A 283 3.41 1.22 0.78
C PHE A 283 2.64 2.28 0.00
N GLU A 284 1.49 2.74 0.48
CA GLU A 284 0.63 3.70 -0.24
C GLU A 284 1.30 5.06 -0.42
N THR A 285 2.00 5.55 0.60
CA THR A 285 2.73 6.81 0.56
C THR A 285 3.83 6.75 -0.49
N ILE A 286 4.68 5.72 -0.41
CA ILE A 286 5.82 5.58 -1.31
C ILE A 286 5.34 5.29 -2.73
N ASN A 287 4.33 4.45 -2.91
CA ASN A 287 3.77 4.19 -4.24
C ASN A 287 3.32 5.50 -4.91
N LYS A 288 2.63 6.39 -4.19
CA LYS A 288 2.24 7.71 -4.71
C LYS A 288 3.43 8.57 -5.12
N LEU A 289 4.51 8.56 -4.34
CA LEU A 289 5.74 9.30 -4.66
C LEU A 289 6.44 8.74 -5.91
N LEU A 290 6.35 7.44 -6.15
CA LEU A 290 7.00 6.82 -7.32
C LEU A 290 6.23 7.07 -8.63
N ILE A 291 4.91 7.27 -8.61
CA ILE A 291 4.06 7.40 -9.82
C ILE A 291 4.66 8.35 -10.88
N PRO A 292 5.03 9.61 -10.57
CA PRO A 292 5.49 10.57 -11.58
C PRO A 292 6.77 10.13 -12.31
N TYR A 293 7.58 9.29 -11.67
CA TYR A 293 8.85 8.81 -12.21
C TYR A 293 8.69 7.58 -13.09
N TYR A 294 7.69 6.75 -12.79
CA TYR A 294 7.42 5.52 -13.54
C TYR A 294 6.40 5.73 -14.67
N GLU A 295 5.54 6.75 -14.60
CA GLU A 295 4.58 7.05 -15.67
C GLU A 295 5.23 7.23 -17.06
N PRO A 296 6.36 7.95 -17.23
CA PRO A 296 7.06 7.99 -18.52
C PRO A 296 7.59 6.64 -18.98
N ILE A 297 7.95 5.74 -18.04
CA ILE A 297 8.44 4.40 -18.33
C ILE A 297 7.31 3.52 -18.88
N GLU A 298 6.08 3.69 -18.39
CA GLU A 298 4.90 3.01 -18.93
C GLU A 298 4.67 3.35 -20.41
N GLN A 299 5.00 4.57 -20.84
CA GLN A 299 4.94 4.94 -22.26
C GLN A 299 5.99 4.16 -23.09
N ILE A 300 7.17 3.91 -22.52
CA ILE A 300 8.21 3.10 -23.17
C ILE A 300 7.79 1.63 -23.25
N TYR A 301 7.16 1.10 -22.20
CA TYR A 301 6.54 -0.23 -22.24
C TYR A 301 5.49 -0.33 -23.36
N ALA A 302 4.63 0.68 -23.51
CA ALA A 302 3.65 0.72 -24.59
C ALA A 302 4.33 0.73 -25.98
N ASN A 303 5.40 1.51 -26.15
CA ASN A 303 6.19 1.54 -27.39
C ASN A 303 6.84 0.18 -27.70
N PHE A 304 7.47 -0.43 -26.69
CA PHE A 304 8.04 -1.78 -26.81
C PHE A 304 6.99 -2.79 -27.25
N ILE A 305 5.80 -2.72 -26.67
CA ILE A 305 4.70 -3.64 -26.99
C ILE A 305 4.17 -3.42 -28.40
N ASN A 306 4.07 -2.18 -28.87
CA ASN A 306 3.66 -1.89 -30.24
C ASN A 306 4.66 -2.47 -31.25
N GLU A 307 5.96 -2.34 -30.98
CA GLU A 307 6.99 -2.98 -31.82
C GLU A 307 6.95 -4.51 -31.69
N ALA A 308 6.75 -5.06 -30.50
CA ALA A 308 6.64 -6.50 -30.28
C ALA A 308 5.46 -7.12 -31.05
N LYS A 309 4.30 -6.43 -31.11
CA LYS A 309 3.12 -6.87 -31.86
C LYS A 309 3.42 -7.13 -33.33
N TYR A 310 4.28 -6.32 -33.96
CA TYR A 310 4.68 -6.52 -35.35
C TYR A 310 5.33 -7.90 -35.57
N TYR A 311 6.22 -8.32 -34.67
CA TYR A 311 6.85 -9.63 -34.72
C TYR A 311 5.87 -10.75 -34.37
N CYS A 312 5.01 -10.55 -33.36
CA CYS A 312 4.02 -11.55 -32.95
C CYS A 312 3.02 -11.85 -34.08
N ILE A 313 2.51 -10.82 -34.78
CA ILE A 313 1.60 -10.97 -35.92
C ILE A 313 2.26 -11.80 -37.04
N ARG A 314 3.57 -11.67 -37.22
CA ARG A 314 4.34 -12.44 -38.21
C ARG A 314 5.03 -13.66 -37.62
N GLY A 315 4.70 -14.02 -36.38
CA GLY A 315 5.44 -15.02 -35.61
C GLY A 315 5.53 -16.35 -36.32
N ILE A 316 4.42 -16.84 -36.87
CA ILE A 316 4.37 -18.11 -37.62
C ILE A 316 5.31 -18.07 -38.84
N ASP A 317 5.27 -16.99 -39.61
CA ASP A 317 6.10 -16.83 -40.81
C ASP A 317 7.59 -16.69 -40.45
N ILE A 318 7.90 -15.95 -39.37
CA ILE A 318 9.25 -15.80 -38.82
C ILE A 318 9.80 -17.14 -38.36
N ILE A 319 9.00 -17.93 -37.63
CA ILE A 319 9.37 -19.26 -37.13
C ILE A 319 9.72 -20.20 -38.29
N ARG A 320 8.96 -20.16 -39.39
CA ARG A 320 9.23 -20.94 -40.61
C ARG A 320 10.42 -20.42 -41.41
N GLY A 321 10.61 -19.11 -41.44
CA GLY A 321 11.65 -18.45 -42.23
C GLY A 321 13.05 -18.96 -41.88
N LYS A 322 14.01 -18.80 -42.79
CA LYS A 322 15.42 -19.15 -42.51
C LYS A 322 16.22 -17.99 -41.90
N ASN A 323 15.67 -16.77 -41.92
CA ASN A 323 16.36 -15.59 -41.42
C ASN A 323 16.51 -15.65 -39.89
N SER A 324 17.75 -15.59 -39.41
CA SER A 324 18.07 -15.68 -37.99
C SER A 324 17.75 -14.39 -37.23
N GLN A 325 17.77 -13.23 -37.87
CA GLN A 325 17.57 -11.94 -37.20
C GLN A 325 16.14 -11.78 -36.65
N PRO A 326 15.06 -11.90 -37.44
CA PRO A 326 13.69 -11.82 -36.91
C PRO A 326 13.38 -12.91 -35.89
N LYS A 327 13.98 -14.10 -36.03
CA LYS A 327 13.82 -15.20 -35.04
C LYS A 327 14.39 -14.83 -33.68
N LYS A 328 15.58 -14.22 -33.64
CA LYS A 328 16.19 -13.73 -32.40
C LYS A 328 15.31 -12.66 -31.75
N GLN A 329 14.78 -11.71 -32.53
CA GLN A 329 13.88 -10.68 -31.99
C GLN A 329 12.60 -11.30 -31.42
N LEU A 330 11.98 -12.27 -32.12
CA LEU A 330 10.82 -12.99 -31.62
C LEU A 330 11.14 -13.77 -30.33
N GLU A 331 12.30 -14.41 -30.25
CA GLU A 331 12.75 -15.08 -29.03
C GLU A 331 12.85 -14.09 -27.85
N VAL A 332 13.46 -12.93 -28.07
CA VAL A 332 13.59 -11.87 -27.04
C VAL A 332 12.21 -11.42 -26.56
N ILE A 333 11.26 -11.20 -27.47
CA ILE A 333 9.89 -10.80 -27.14
C ILE A 333 9.20 -11.87 -26.30
N LEU A 334 9.27 -13.14 -26.70
CA LEU A 334 8.66 -14.23 -25.93
C LEU A 334 9.28 -14.36 -24.53
N ARG A 335 10.60 -14.16 -24.40
CA ARG A 335 11.27 -14.12 -23.09
C ARG A 335 10.78 -12.92 -22.26
N ALA A 336 10.64 -11.75 -22.87
CA ALA A 336 10.14 -10.55 -22.22
C ALA A 336 8.74 -10.77 -21.64
N ILE A 337 7.84 -11.37 -22.42
CA ILE A 337 6.45 -11.67 -22.01
C ILE A 337 6.43 -12.63 -20.81
N GLU A 338 7.28 -13.66 -20.79
CA GLU A 338 7.34 -14.60 -19.66
C GLU A 338 7.98 -13.98 -18.42
N ILE A 339 8.92 -13.05 -18.58
CA ILE A 339 9.48 -12.28 -17.45
C ILE A 339 8.40 -11.34 -16.89
N ASP A 340 7.67 -10.65 -17.75
CA ASP A 340 6.60 -9.73 -17.35
C ASP A 340 5.47 -10.44 -16.60
N GLU A 341 5.03 -11.60 -17.08
CA GLU A 341 4.08 -12.48 -16.38
C GLU A 341 4.57 -12.90 -14.98
N LYS A 342 5.88 -13.13 -14.82
CA LYS A 342 6.48 -13.45 -13.50
C LYS A 342 6.51 -12.24 -12.59
N ILE A 343 6.74 -11.04 -13.13
CA ILE A 343 6.69 -9.78 -12.39
C ILE A 343 5.26 -9.50 -11.92
N ASP A 344 4.26 -9.68 -12.78
CA ASP A 344 2.84 -9.52 -12.43
C ASP A 344 2.43 -10.46 -11.29
N LYS A 345 2.83 -11.74 -11.36
CA LYS A 345 2.63 -12.71 -10.25
C LYS A 345 3.38 -12.32 -8.98
N LEU A 346 4.58 -11.77 -9.11
CA LEU A 346 5.34 -11.27 -7.96
C LEU A 346 4.61 -10.13 -7.27
N TYR A 347 4.04 -9.19 -8.03
CA TYR A 347 3.23 -8.11 -7.46
C TYR A 347 1.94 -8.62 -6.83
N GLU A 348 1.24 -9.55 -7.47
CA GLU A 348 0.03 -10.17 -6.95
C GLU A 348 0.30 -10.90 -5.61
N ASN A 349 1.34 -11.73 -5.55
CA ASN A 349 1.74 -12.47 -4.35
C ASN A 349 2.07 -11.53 -3.18
N ASN A 350 2.66 -10.36 -3.48
CA ASN A 350 2.97 -9.34 -2.49
C ASN A 350 1.81 -8.36 -2.26
N GLN A 351 0.66 -8.55 -2.91
CA GLN A 351 -0.52 -7.69 -2.80
C GLN A 351 -0.23 -6.22 -3.16
N PHE A 352 0.73 -5.96 -4.06
CA PHE A 352 1.01 -4.61 -4.55
C PHE A 352 0.00 -4.25 -5.62
N LYS A 353 -0.81 -3.21 -5.35
CA LYS A 353 -1.76 -2.66 -6.33
C LYS A 353 -1.15 -1.43 -6.98
N LEU A 354 -0.65 -1.59 -8.20
CA LEU A 354 -0.01 -0.52 -8.97
C LEU A 354 -0.92 -0.09 -10.12
N ALA A 355 -0.90 1.20 -10.45
CA ALA A 355 -1.48 1.65 -11.70
C ALA A 355 -0.72 1.00 -12.87
N ASN A 356 -1.45 0.53 -13.89
CA ASN A 356 -0.95 -0.13 -15.09
C ASN A 356 -0.42 -1.56 -14.92
N ARG A 357 -0.60 -2.19 -13.75
CA ARG A 357 -0.32 -3.62 -13.54
C ARG A 357 -1.60 -4.37 -13.13
N PRO A 358 -1.78 -5.64 -13.52
CA PRO A 358 -0.93 -6.43 -14.41
C PRO A 358 -0.96 -5.92 -15.86
N HIS A 359 0.10 -6.21 -16.60
CA HIS A 359 0.25 -5.84 -18.00
C HIS A 359 -0.49 -6.79 -18.95
N CYS A 360 -0.63 -8.07 -18.57
CA CYS A 360 -1.30 -9.11 -19.35
C CYS A 360 -0.72 -9.33 -20.78
N TRP A 361 0.58 -9.15 -20.98
CA TRP A 361 1.21 -9.32 -22.31
C TRP A 361 1.09 -10.73 -22.87
N ARG A 362 1.00 -11.74 -21.99
CA ARG A 362 0.80 -13.14 -22.38
C ARG A 362 -0.56 -13.38 -23.02
N GLU A 363 -1.61 -12.81 -22.45
CA GLU A 363 -2.97 -12.89 -23.00
C GLU A 363 -3.03 -12.21 -24.37
N MET A 364 -2.39 -11.03 -24.49
CA MET A 364 -2.25 -10.33 -25.77
C MET A 364 -1.56 -11.21 -26.83
N LEU A 365 -0.43 -11.84 -26.47
CA LEU A 365 0.31 -12.73 -27.37
C LEU A 365 -0.57 -13.87 -27.87
N PHE A 366 -1.25 -14.56 -26.94
CA PHE A 366 -2.11 -15.69 -27.28
C PHE A 366 -3.28 -15.28 -28.17
N LYS A 367 -3.91 -14.15 -27.91
CA LYS A 367 -4.96 -13.61 -28.78
C LYS A 367 -4.45 -13.33 -30.19
N ILE A 368 -3.29 -12.67 -30.33
CA ILE A 368 -2.69 -12.39 -31.64
C ILE A 368 -2.41 -13.70 -32.39
N ILE A 369 -1.84 -14.70 -31.71
CA ILE A 369 -1.52 -15.97 -32.37
C ILE A 369 -2.79 -16.70 -32.77
N GLU A 370 -3.79 -16.76 -31.90
CA GLU A 370 -5.09 -17.40 -32.21
C GLU A 370 -5.76 -16.76 -33.43
N GLU A 371 -5.84 -15.43 -33.48
CA GLU A 371 -6.37 -14.69 -34.64
C GLU A 371 -5.58 -15.01 -35.93
N ARG A 372 -4.26 -15.08 -35.84
CA ARG A 372 -3.40 -15.37 -37.01
C ARG A 372 -3.50 -16.81 -37.45
N VAL A 373 -3.66 -17.76 -36.53
CA VAL A 373 -3.93 -19.16 -36.86
C VAL A 373 -5.28 -19.27 -37.56
N GLN A 374 -6.32 -18.60 -37.05
CA GLN A 374 -7.65 -18.61 -37.65
C GLN A 374 -7.63 -18.06 -39.09
N GLN A 375 -7.01 -16.91 -39.32
CA GLN A 375 -6.84 -16.32 -40.65
C GLN A 375 -6.13 -17.27 -41.63
N ARG A 376 -5.11 -18.01 -41.14
CA ARG A 376 -4.38 -18.98 -41.98
C ARG A 376 -5.25 -20.19 -42.31
N VAL A 377 -6.01 -20.71 -41.34
CA VAL A 377 -6.92 -21.83 -41.56
C VAL A 377 -8.00 -21.48 -42.58
N GLU A 378 -8.57 -20.27 -42.50
CA GLU A 378 -9.54 -19.76 -43.47
C GLU A 378 -8.94 -19.60 -44.87
N ALA A 379 -7.70 -19.14 -44.97
CA ALA A 379 -6.99 -18.95 -46.24
C ALA A 379 -6.68 -20.27 -46.98
N PHE A 380 -6.82 -21.44 -46.36
CA PHE A 380 -6.56 -22.72 -47.02
C PHE A 380 -7.64 -23.14 -48.04
N GLN A 381 -8.75 -22.40 -48.15
CA GLN A 381 -9.78 -22.64 -49.16
C GLN A 381 -9.40 -22.03 -50.51
N ILE A 382 -8.42 -22.65 -51.18
CA ILE A 382 -7.86 -22.17 -52.45
C ILE A 382 -8.72 -22.61 -53.66
N GLU A 383 -9.32 -23.80 -53.59
CA GLU A 383 -10.12 -24.35 -54.69
C GLU A 383 -11.63 -24.12 -54.50
N ASP A 384 -12.27 -23.60 -55.55
CA ASP A 384 -13.72 -23.45 -55.66
C ASP A 384 -14.37 -24.80 -56.03
N ARG A 385 -15.47 -25.13 -55.34
CA ARG A 385 -16.35 -26.26 -55.63
C ARG A 385 -16.74 -26.35 -57.11
N LYS A 386 -16.90 -25.21 -57.79
CA LYS A 386 -17.25 -25.13 -59.23
C LYS A 386 -16.10 -25.57 -60.15
N LEU A 387 -14.86 -25.39 -59.71
CA LEU A 387 -13.66 -25.67 -60.50
C LEU A 387 -13.16 -27.11 -60.33
N ASN A 388 -13.43 -27.74 -59.18
CA ASN A 388 -12.93 -29.09 -58.88
C ASN A 388 -13.90 -29.94 -58.05
N GLN A 389 -14.26 -31.12 -58.54
CA GLN A 389 -15.10 -32.08 -57.81
C GLN A 389 -14.46 -32.64 -56.53
N ASN A 390 -13.15 -32.51 -56.36
CA ASN A 390 -12.41 -32.97 -55.19
C ASN A 390 -11.91 -31.81 -54.31
N TRP A 391 -12.54 -30.64 -54.41
CA TRP A 391 -12.15 -29.42 -53.69
C TRP A 391 -12.05 -29.63 -52.17
N VAL A 392 -12.95 -30.41 -51.55
CA VAL A 392 -12.90 -30.72 -50.10
C VAL A 392 -11.60 -31.43 -49.73
N THR A 393 -11.29 -32.54 -50.41
CA THR A 393 -10.06 -33.29 -50.14
C THR A 393 -8.82 -32.44 -50.36
N ARG A 394 -8.80 -31.64 -51.43
CA ARG A 394 -7.60 -30.85 -51.78
C ARG A 394 -7.39 -29.69 -50.82
N ASN A 395 -8.43 -28.94 -50.47
CA ASN A 395 -8.32 -27.86 -49.49
C ASN A 395 -7.94 -28.40 -48.10
N LEU A 396 -8.50 -29.53 -47.69
CA LEU A 396 -8.16 -30.18 -46.42
C LEU A 396 -6.74 -30.77 -46.41
N GLU A 397 -6.23 -31.24 -47.56
CA GLU A 397 -4.85 -31.71 -47.69
C GLU A 397 -3.84 -30.56 -47.69
N ILE A 398 -4.17 -29.44 -48.36
CA ILE A 398 -3.40 -28.20 -48.28
C ILE A 398 -3.34 -27.71 -46.83
N CYS A 399 -4.49 -27.67 -46.15
CA CYS A 399 -4.61 -27.35 -44.74
C CYS A 399 -3.69 -28.23 -43.88
N ARG A 400 -3.77 -29.57 -44.05
CA ARG A 400 -2.89 -30.53 -43.36
C ARG A 400 -1.42 -30.21 -43.53
N LEU A 401 -0.96 -29.99 -44.77
CA LEU A 401 0.45 -29.72 -45.08
C LEU A 401 0.94 -28.48 -44.34
N TYR A 402 0.21 -27.38 -44.43
CA TYR A 402 0.59 -26.13 -43.76
C TYR A 402 0.58 -26.25 -42.23
N ILE A 403 -0.40 -26.92 -41.64
CA ILE A 403 -0.49 -27.09 -40.18
C ILE A 403 0.66 -27.93 -39.65
N VAL A 404 0.95 -29.06 -40.30
CA VAL A 404 2.04 -29.94 -39.89
C VAL A 404 3.38 -29.20 -39.97
N GLU A 405 3.62 -28.44 -41.04
CA GLU A 405 4.81 -27.62 -41.18
C GLU A 405 4.90 -26.51 -40.12
N ASP A 406 3.80 -25.79 -39.89
CA ASP A 406 3.74 -24.69 -38.93
C ASP A 406 3.97 -25.22 -37.49
N LEU A 407 3.31 -26.32 -37.11
CA LEU A 407 3.47 -26.95 -35.79
C LEU A 407 4.85 -27.58 -35.61
N TYR A 408 5.44 -28.15 -36.66
CA TYR A 408 6.82 -28.65 -36.62
C TYR A 408 7.80 -27.50 -36.36
N ALA A 409 7.67 -26.41 -37.13
CA ALA A 409 8.52 -25.24 -36.97
C ALA A 409 8.35 -24.59 -35.58
N ALA A 410 7.11 -24.47 -35.10
CA ALA A 410 6.79 -23.95 -33.77
C ALA A 410 7.41 -24.82 -32.67
N LYS A 411 7.30 -26.15 -32.75
CA LYS A 411 7.93 -27.07 -31.79
C LYS A 411 9.44 -26.84 -31.69
N HIS A 412 10.11 -26.77 -32.84
CA HIS A 412 11.55 -26.60 -32.89
C HIS A 412 12.03 -25.23 -32.42
N PHE A 413 11.23 -24.18 -32.65
CA PHE A 413 11.54 -22.84 -32.17
C PHE A 413 11.27 -22.73 -30.66
N LEU A 414 10.12 -23.21 -30.19
CA LEU A 414 9.67 -23.05 -28.81
C LEU A 414 10.35 -23.98 -27.80
N ARG A 415 11.12 -24.99 -28.25
CA ARG A 415 11.88 -25.90 -27.36
C ARG A 415 12.90 -25.20 -26.45
N ILE A 416 13.28 -23.96 -26.78
CA ILE A 416 14.21 -23.15 -25.98
C ILE A 416 13.55 -22.56 -24.72
N PHE A 417 12.22 -22.66 -24.62
CA PHE A 417 11.44 -22.21 -23.48
C PHE A 417 11.07 -23.38 -22.56
N PRO A 418 11.01 -23.16 -21.23
CA PRO A 418 10.56 -24.17 -20.27
C PRO A 418 9.15 -24.71 -20.59
N LYS A 419 8.93 -26.02 -20.36
CA LYS A 419 7.63 -26.67 -20.63
C LYS A 419 6.49 -26.10 -19.78
N GLU A 420 6.80 -25.58 -18.60
CA GLU A 420 5.84 -24.95 -17.68
C GLU A 420 5.16 -23.70 -18.29
N HIS A 421 5.78 -23.06 -19.29
CA HIS A 421 5.18 -21.93 -20.00
C HIS A 421 4.10 -22.37 -21.01
N GLN A 422 3.99 -23.66 -21.34
CA GLN A 422 2.94 -24.23 -22.19
C GLN A 422 2.75 -23.52 -23.56
N LEU A 423 3.76 -22.80 -24.07
CA LEU A 423 3.65 -22.03 -25.32
C LEU A 423 3.31 -22.93 -26.51
N TYR A 424 3.97 -24.08 -26.62
CA TYR A 424 3.70 -25.04 -27.71
C TYR A 424 2.31 -25.69 -27.59
N ASN A 425 1.87 -26.00 -26.36
CA ASN A 425 0.55 -26.58 -26.13
C ASN A 425 -0.57 -25.63 -26.54
N ASN A 426 -0.43 -24.33 -26.24
CA ASN A 426 -1.38 -23.31 -26.68
C ASN A 426 -1.37 -23.17 -28.20
N PHE A 427 -0.21 -23.22 -28.85
CA PHE A 427 -0.13 -23.26 -30.32
C PHE A 427 -0.91 -24.43 -30.92
N ILE A 428 -0.74 -25.64 -30.38
CA ILE A 428 -1.49 -26.83 -30.81
C ILE A 428 -3.00 -26.58 -30.64
N LEU A 429 -3.40 -26.00 -29.52
CA LEU A 429 -4.80 -25.72 -29.21
C LEU A 429 -5.42 -24.71 -30.20
N PHE A 430 -4.71 -23.63 -30.54
CA PHE A 430 -5.19 -22.64 -31.51
C PHE A 430 -5.39 -23.27 -32.88
N TYR A 431 -4.45 -24.09 -33.35
CA TYR A 431 -4.62 -24.81 -34.61
C TYR A 431 -5.77 -25.80 -34.54
N HIS A 432 -5.89 -26.56 -33.46
CA HIS A 432 -6.99 -27.49 -33.27
C HIS A 432 -8.35 -26.79 -33.32
N ASN A 433 -8.52 -25.68 -32.57
CA ASN A 433 -9.77 -24.91 -32.56
C ASN A 433 -10.10 -24.34 -33.94
N GLY A 434 -9.10 -23.77 -34.65
CA GLY A 434 -9.34 -23.22 -35.99
C GLY A 434 -9.77 -24.29 -37.00
N ILE A 435 -9.15 -25.48 -36.94
CA ILE A 435 -9.54 -26.62 -37.78
C ILE A 435 -10.94 -27.09 -37.42
N ALA A 436 -11.25 -27.25 -36.12
CA ALA A 436 -12.58 -27.65 -35.66
C ALA A 436 -13.65 -26.68 -36.17
N GLY A 437 -13.39 -25.37 -36.09
CA GLY A 437 -14.24 -24.33 -36.66
C GLY A 437 -14.46 -24.52 -38.16
N LYS A 438 -13.38 -24.75 -38.93
CA LYS A 438 -13.50 -24.96 -40.38
C LYS A 438 -14.24 -26.24 -40.76
N ILE A 439 -14.02 -27.32 -39.99
CA ILE A 439 -14.72 -28.60 -40.19
C ILE A 439 -16.22 -28.45 -39.88
N SER A 440 -16.57 -27.74 -38.80
CA SER A 440 -17.97 -27.44 -38.46
C SER A 440 -18.64 -26.58 -39.55
N GLU A 441 -17.94 -25.59 -40.10
CA GLU A 441 -18.43 -24.78 -41.24
C GLU A 441 -18.71 -25.67 -42.47
N LEU A 442 -17.79 -26.56 -42.83
CA LEU A 442 -17.98 -27.51 -43.94
C LEU A 442 -19.15 -28.47 -43.66
N ALA A 443 -19.28 -28.95 -42.42
CA ALA A 443 -20.32 -29.89 -42.02
C ALA A 443 -21.73 -29.28 -42.06
N LYS A 444 -21.85 -27.96 -41.86
CA LYS A 444 -23.10 -27.19 -41.99
C LYS A 444 -23.46 -26.86 -43.44
N GLY A 445 -22.51 -27.00 -44.37
CA GLY A 445 -22.73 -26.77 -45.78
C GLY A 445 -23.50 -27.91 -46.47
N GLU A 446 -24.05 -27.63 -47.65
CA GLU A 446 -24.69 -28.65 -48.50
C GLU A 446 -23.63 -29.52 -49.19
N LEU A 447 -23.22 -30.60 -48.52
CA LEU A 447 -22.26 -31.58 -49.03
C LEU A 447 -22.97 -32.67 -49.84
N ASN A 448 -22.45 -32.98 -51.03
CA ASN A 448 -22.87 -34.18 -51.76
C ASN A 448 -22.22 -35.44 -51.16
N LYS A 449 -22.72 -36.63 -51.54
CA LYS A 449 -22.22 -37.91 -51.01
C LYS A 449 -20.70 -38.09 -51.12
N ARG A 450 -20.08 -37.58 -52.19
CA ARG A 450 -18.62 -37.65 -52.37
C ARG A 450 -17.91 -36.73 -51.38
N GLU A 451 -18.32 -35.47 -51.30
CA GLU A 451 -17.76 -34.47 -50.38
C GLU A 451 -17.90 -34.90 -48.92
N LEU A 452 -19.03 -35.52 -48.57
CA LEU A 452 -19.29 -36.10 -47.27
C LEU A 452 -18.31 -37.23 -46.91
N ILE A 453 -18.09 -38.19 -47.83
CA ILE A 453 -17.09 -39.26 -47.64
C ILE A 453 -15.69 -38.68 -47.47
N GLN A 454 -15.35 -37.66 -48.26
CA GLN A 454 -14.04 -36.99 -48.17
C GLN A 454 -13.85 -36.33 -46.80
N LEU A 455 -14.86 -35.60 -46.31
CA LEU A 455 -14.82 -34.95 -44.99
C LEU A 455 -14.73 -35.98 -43.85
N LEU A 456 -15.59 -37.00 -43.84
CA LEU A 456 -15.59 -38.04 -42.80
C LEU A 456 -14.28 -38.84 -42.78
N SER A 457 -13.72 -39.13 -43.96
CA SER A 457 -12.40 -39.78 -44.07
C SER A 457 -11.31 -38.92 -43.46
N TRP A 458 -11.33 -37.59 -43.70
CA TRP A 458 -10.34 -36.68 -43.15
C TRP A 458 -10.45 -36.57 -41.62
N ILE A 459 -11.68 -36.43 -41.08
CA ILE A 459 -11.95 -36.42 -39.62
C ILE A 459 -11.39 -37.69 -38.97
N ARG A 460 -11.60 -38.86 -39.58
CA ARG A 460 -11.07 -40.13 -39.07
C ARG A 460 -9.55 -40.19 -39.07
N GLN A 461 -8.89 -39.56 -40.05
CA GLN A 461 -7.43 -39.57 -40.19
C GLN A 461 -6.74 -38.51 -39.31
N TYR A 462 -7.47 -37.50 -38.82
CA TYR A 462 -6.95 -36.39 -38.04
C TYR A 462 -6.07 -36.77 -36.83
N PRO A 463 -6.43 -37.74 -35.96
CA PRO A 463 -5.55 -38.20 -34.89
C PRO A 463 -4.38 -39.07 -35.36
N GLY A 464 -4.38 -39.51 -36.62
CA GLY A 464 -3.47 -40.52 -37.15
C GLY A 464 -2.06 -40.02 -37.46
N GLY A 465 -1.16 -40.97 -37.74
CA GLY A 465 0.26 -40.74 -38.01
C GLY A 465 0.59 -39.96 -39.29
N ASN A 466 -0.42 -39.55 -40.05
CA ASN A 466 -0.28 -38.71 -41.25
C ASN A 466 -0.73 -37.25 -41.01
N MET A 467 -1.17 -36.92 -39.79
CA MET A 467 -1.71 -35.61 -39.39
C MET A 467 -1.08 -35.19 -38.05
N LEU A 468 -1.88 -34.76 -37.06
CA LEU A 468 -1.38 -34.36 -35.74
C LEU A 468 -0.76 -35.51 -34.95
N GLY A 469 -1.09 -36.76 -35.28
CA GLY A 469 -0.53 -37.95 -34.63
C GLY A 469 0.88 -38.32 -35.11
N MET A 470 1.51 -37.50 -35.94
CA MET A 470 2.89 -37.70 -36.38
C MET A 470 3.84 -37.70 -35.16
N PRO A 471 4.69 -38.74 -34.98
CA PRO A 471 5.54 -38.87 -33.80
C PRO A 471 6.46 -37.67 -33.57
N PHE A 472 6.94 -37.03 -34.64
CA PHE A 472 7.84 -35.87 -34.54
C PHE A 472 7.15 -34.60 -34.03
N LEU A 473 5.82 -34.55 -33.95
CA LEU A 473 5.09 -33.44 -33.34
C LEU A 473 4.96 -33.61 -31.82
N GLU A 474 5.12 -34.83 -31.29
CA GLU A 474 4.94 -35.14 -29.85
C GLU A 474 3.60 -34.67 -29.27
N ILE A 475 2.52 -34.75 -30.05
CA ILE A 475 1.17 -34.38 -29.61
C ILE A 475 0.43 -35.63 -29.16
N ASN A 476 -0.14 -35.60 -27.94
CA ASN A 476 -1.11 -36.61 -27.52
C ASN A 476 -2.48 -36.27 -28.14
N THR A 477 -2.68 -36.64 -29.39
CA THR A 477 -3.90 -36.34 -30.15
C THR A 477 -5.14 -36.99 -29.56
N MET A 478 -5.00 -38.17 -28.95
CA MET A 478 -6.13 -38.87 -28.33
C MET A 478 -6.66 -38.09 -27.12
N ALA A 479 -5.77 -37.61 -26.26
CA ALA A 479 -6.15 -36.74 -25.14
C ALA A 479 -6.75 -35.41 -25.65
N LEU A 480 -6.11 -34.79 -26.66
CA LEU A 480 -6.61 -33.54 -27.24
C LEU A 480 -8.05 -33.67 -27.76
N ILE A 481 -8.36 -34.73 -28.52
CA ILE A 481 -9.70 -34.96 -29.07
C ILE A 481 -10.71 -35.36 -27.99
N GLN A 482 -10.26 -36.04 -26.94
CA GLN A 482 -11.10 -36.38 -25.81
C GLN A 482 -11.54 -35.13 -25.04
N ASP A 483 -10.63 -34.18 -24.84
CA ASP A 483 -10.90 -32.92 -24.13
C ASP A 483 -11.64 -31.91 -25.02
N ARG A 484 -11.27 -31.83 -26.30
CA ARG A 484 -11.89 -30.97 -27.30
C ARG A 484 -12.13 -31.77 -28.58
N PRO A 485 -13.35 -32.25 -28.84
CA PRO A 485 -13.64 -32.99 -30.05
C PRO A 485 -13.55 -32.07 -31.27
N LEU A 486 -13.03 -32.61 -32.39
CA LEU A 486 -12.89 -31.87 -33.65
C LEU A 486 -14.23 -31.40 -34.24
N ILE A 487 -15.29 -32.18 -33.97
CA ILE A 487 -16.66 -31.90 -34.38
C ILE A 487 -17.58 -32.36 -33.25
N GLU A 488 -18.65 -31.61 -32.99
CA GLU A 488 -19.62 -32.01 -31.98
C GLU A 488 -20.30 -33.33 -32.36
N ARG A 489 -20.68 -34.11 -31.35
CA ARG A 489 -21.32 -35.42 -31.57
C ARG A 489 -22.63 -35.29 -32.35
N SER A 490 -23.42 -34.25 -32.09
CA SER A 490 -24.65 -33.91 -32.80
C SER A 490 -24.39 -33.69 -34.30
N GLU A 491 -23.42 -32.84 -34.63
CA GLU A 491 -23.02 -32.55 -36.01
C GLU A 491 -22.46 -33.80 -36.71
N LEU A 492 -21.66 -34.61 -36.01
CA LEU A 492 -21.14 -35.86 -36.55
C LEU A 492 -22.25 -36.88 -36.86
N MET A 493 -23.25 -37.01 -35.99
CA MET A 493 -24.40 -37.89 -36.25
C MET A 493 -25.20 -37.41 -37.46
N HIS A 494 -25.44 -36.10 -37.59
CA HIS A 494 -26.09 -35.53 -38.77
C HIS A 494 -25.33 -35.83 -40.08
N LEU A 495 -23.99 -35.77 -40.05
CA LEU A 495 -23.17 -36.19 -41.21
C LEU A 495 -23.36 -37.68 -41.55
N PHE A 496 -23.51 -38.55 -40.55
CA PHE A 496 -23.79 -39.98 -40.81
C PHE A 496 -25.21 -40.21 -41.33
N ASP A 497 -26.20 -39.46 -40.85
CA ASP A 497 -27.58 -39.56 -41.34
C ASP A 497 -27.69 -39.11 -42.80
N MET A 498 -26.92 -38.09 -43.22
CA MET A 498 -26.82 -37.71 -44.64
C MET A 498 -26.10 -38.75 -45.52
N TYR A 499 -25.33 -39.66 -44.92
CA TYR A 499 -24.62 -40.71 -45.65
C TYR A 499 -25.49 -41.95 -45.93
N ALA A 500 -26.38 -42.27 -44.99
CA ALA A 500 -27.34 -43.37 -45.06
C ALA A 500 -28.38 -43.14 -46.17
#